data_AF-F0YJX8-F1
#
_entry.id   AF-F0YJX8-F1
#
_cell.length_a   1.000
_cell.length_b   1.000
_cell.length_c   1.000
_cell.angle_alpha   90.00
_cell.angle_beta   90.00
_cell.angle_gamma   90.00
#
_symmetry.space_group_name_H-M   'P 1'
#
loop_
_entity.id
_entity.type
_entity.pdbx_description
1 polymer ?
#
loop_
_entity_poly.entity_id
_entity_poly.type
_entity_poly.pdbx_seq_one_letter_code
_entity_poly.pdbx_strand_id
1 'polypeptide(L)'
;VFDDVGRDVVLSAFRGFNTTLFAYGQTGSGKTHTMVGDDDRPGLVPFVATALFALEARRAARDGDDGDDDAPYLAARGERRVDAAYLEIYQDQLRDLLGDDDDAAALKLREHPKRGVYVEGLTRWALESPRELLDLLEVGAARRTVAATRMNRDSSRSHAALFLTFDDGRGASTQLTLVDLAGSERTRKSGASGKAAQMREACAINSSLSTLGRCVAALVAARKHAADGAAGPAPPAPPFRDSPLTWLLREALVGDSRTWMMACVDASDAQRGETHSTLRYAASARSLRTRAKVNADPVAALLKALRAE
;
A
#
# COMPACT_ATOMS: atom_id res chain seq x y z
N VAL A 1 -4.71 -17.60 -2.41
CA VAL A 1 -4.22 -16.21 -2.21
C VAL A 1 -5.36 -15.19 -2.22
N PHE A 2 -6.06 -14.96 -3.33
CA PHE A 2 -7.18 -14.01 -3.32
C PHE A 2 -8.27 -14.43 -2.33
N ASP A 3 -8.65 -15.70 -2.32
CA ASP A 3 -9.68 -16.20 -1.40
C ASP A 3 -9.29 -16.10 0.07
N ASP A 4 -8.00 -16.26 0.38
CA ASP A 4 -7.48 -16.27 1.76
C ASP A 4 -7.15 -14.87 2.30
N VAL A 5 -6.79 -13.92 1.42
CA VAL A 5 -6.29 -12.58 1.81
C VAL A 5 -7.01 -11.48 1.06
N GLY A 6 -7.13 -11.60 -0.26
CA GLY A 6 -7.72 -10.57 -1.13
C GLY A 6 -9.17 -10.24 -0.77
N ARG A 7 -10.00 -11.25 -0.44
CA ARG A 7 -11.40 -11.03 -0.01
C ARG A 7 -11.49 -10.13 1.21
N ASP A 8 -10.68 -10.39 2.24
CA ASP A 8 -10.67 -9.60 3.48
C ASP A 8 -10.18 -8.16 3.25
N VAL A 9 -9.18 -7.99 2.38
CA VAL A 9 -8.68 -6.68 1.96
C VAL A 9 -9.78 -5.86 1.28
N VAL A 10 -10.50 -6.46 0.33
CA VAL A 10 -11.63 -5.82 -0.37
C VAL A 10 -12.73 -5.46 0.63
N LEU A 11 -13.16 -6.42 1.46
CA LEU A 11 -14.23 -6.21 2.44
C LEU A 11 -13.85 -5.14 3.47
N SER A 12 -12.59 -5.09 3.89
CA SER A 12 -12.07 -4.07 4.79
C SER A 12 -12.22 -2.67 4.20
N ALA A 13 -11.71 -2.46 2.98
CA ALA A 13 -11.84 -1.19 2.27
C ALA A 13 -13.31 -0.82 2.04
N PHE A 14 -14.12 -1.77 1.60
CA PHE A 14 -15.54 -1.56 1.31
C PHE A 14 -16.38 -1.20 2.54
N ARG A 15 -15.97 -1.68 3.73
CA ARG A 15 -16.57 -1.35 5.05
C ARG A 15 -16.13 0.01 5.60
N GLY A 16 -15.32 0.77 4.85
CA GLY A 16 -14.88 2.10 5.23
C GLY A 16 -13.55 2.15 5.99
N PHE A 17 -12.80 1.05 6.09
CA PHE A 17 -11.46 1.09 6.70
C PHE A 17 -10.40 1.46 5.67
N ASN A 18 -9.56 2.44 6.01
CA ASN A 18 -8.30 2.60 5.30
C ASN A 18 -7.55 1.27 5.34
N THR A 19 -7.09 0.82 4.18
CA THR A 19 -6.58 -0.53 3.99
C THR A 19 -5.28 -0.49 3.21
N THR A 20 -4.29 -1.26 3.64
CA THR A 20 -3.02 -1.39 2.94
C THR A 20 -2.66 -2.86 2.78
N LEU A 21 -2.33 -3.29 1.56
CA LEU A 21 -1.66 -4.56 1.33
C LEU A 21 -0.35 -4.28 0.62
N PHE A 22 0.76 -4.81 1.15
CA PHE A 22 2.06 -4.68 0.51
C PHE A 22 2.78 -6.03 0.38
N ALA A 23 3.41 -6.25 -0.78
CA ALA A 23 4.28 -7.39 -1.01
C ALA A 23 5.74 -7.05 -0.69
N TYR A 24 6.40 -7.90 0.09
CA TYR A 24 7.77 -7.72 0.55
C TYR A 24 8.58 -9.01 0.39
N GLY A 25 9.81 -8.90 -0.09
CA GLY A 25 10.69 -10.02 -0.35
C GLY A 25 11.77 -9.69 -1.36
N GLN A 26 12.72 -10.60 -1.55
CA GLN A 26 13.80 -10.42 -2.51
C GLN A 26 13.30 -10.37 -3.96
N THR A 27 14.11 -9.86 -4.87
CA THR A 27 13.88 -9.96 -6.31
C THR A 27 13.76 -11.42 -6.72
N GLY A 28 12.79 -11.68 -7.61
CA GLY A 28 12.46 -13.04 -8.06
C GLY A 28 11.54 -13.83 -7.13
N SER A 29 11.25 -13.37 -5.91
CA SER A 29 10.41 -14.14 -4.97
C SER A 29 8.90 -14.10 -5.24
N GLY A 30 8.46 -13.45 -6.33
CA GLY A 30 7.06 -13.44 -6.76
C GLY A 30 6.21 -12.27 -6.24
N LYS A 31 6.80 -11.16 -5.79
CA LYS A 31 6.05 -9.96 -5.35
C LYS A 31 5.11 -9.43 -6.43
N THR A 32 5.65 -9.06 -7.60
CA THR A 32 4.87 -8.54 -8.73
C THR A 32 3.90 -9.57 -9.29
N HIS A 33 4.28 -10.86 -9.32
CA HIS A 33 3.37 -11.95 -9.71
C HIS A 33 2.18 -12.07 -8.74
N THR A 34 2.41 -11.92 -7.44
CA THR A 34 1.34 -11.94 -6.42
C THR A 34 0.45 -10.71 -6.53
N MET A 35 1.03 -9.53 -6.77
CA MET A 35 0.29 -8.27 -6.81
C MET A 35 -0.47 -8.08 -8.11
N VAL A 36 0.21 -8.15 -9.26
CA VAL A 36 -0.36 -7.85 -10.58
C VAL A 36 -0.61 -9.14 -11.37
N GLY A 37 0.34 -10.07 -11.35
CA GLY A 37 0.29 -11.29 -12.15
C GLY A 37 0.63 -11.06 -13.62
N ASP A 38 0.23 -12.01 -14.46
CA ASP A 38 0.29 -11.96 -15.92
C ASP A 38 -1.10 -12.27 -16.51
N ASP A 39 -1.26 -12.18 -17.84
CA ASP A 39 -2.55 -12.36 -18.52
C ASP A 39 -3.15 -13.75 -18.28
N ASP A 40 -2.31 -14.78 -18.17
CA ASP A 40 -2.72 -16.16 -17.92
C ASP A 40 -3.03 -16.40 -16.43
N ARG A 41 -2.29 -15.71 -15.55
CA ARG A 41 -2.33 -15.86 -14.10
C ARG A 41 -2.41 -14.47 -13.43
N PRO A 42 -3.62 -13.88 -13.40
CA PRO A 42 -3.81 -12.58 -12.77
C PRO A 42 -3.51 -12.64 -11.26
N GLY A 43 -2.91 -11.57 -10.76
CA GLY A 43 -2.57 -11.40 -9.35
C GLY A 43 -3.72 -10.80 -8.52
N LEU A 44 -3.40 -10.36 -7.32
CA LEU A 44 -4.37 -9.78 -6.38
C LEU A 44 -5.08 -8.54 -6.91
N VAL A 45 -4.38 -7.61 -7.56
CA VAL A 45 -4.92 -6.31 -7.98
C VAL A 45 -6.07 -6.49 -9.00
N PRO A 46 -5.93 -7.27 -10.09
CA PRO A 46 -7.06 -7.57 -10.98
C PRO A 46 -8.28 -8.20 -10.29
N PHE A 47 -8.06 -9.14 -9.36
CA PHE A 47 -9.15 -9.76 -8.61
C PHE A 47 -9.81 -8.79 -7.62
N VAL A 48 -9.02 -7.94 -6.95
CA VAL A 48 -9.50 -6.86 -6.09
C VAL A 48 -10.38 -5.90 -6.88
N ALA A 49 -9.94 -5.48 -8.08
CA ALA A 49 -10.72 -4.64 -8.98
C ALA A 49 -12.09 -5.27 -9.27
N THR A 50 -12.09 -6.50 -9.77
CA THR A 50 -13.30 -7.22 -10.15
C THR A 50 -14.26 -7.40 -8.96
N ALA A 51 -13.74 -7.86 -7.82
CA ALA A 51 -14.54 -8.09 -6.62
C ALA A 51 -15.13 -6.78 -6.06
N LEU A 52 -14.37 -5.69 -6.13
CA LEU A 52 -14.81 -4.39 -5.64
C LEU A 52 -15.98 -3.85 -6.47
N PHE A 53 -15.84 -3.81 -7.79
CA PHE A 53 -16.92 -3.34 -8.66
C PHE A 53 -18.15 -4.25 -8.61
N ALA A 54 -17.96 -5.56 -8.38
CA ALA A 54 -19.08 -6.46 -8.13
C ALA A 54 -19.82 -6.12 -6.82
N LEU A 55 -19.10 -5.73 -5.75
CA LEU A 55 -19.72 -5.27 -4.51
C LEU A 55 -20.42 -3.91 -4.69
N GLU A 56 -19.86 -2.98 -5.46
CA GLU A 56 -20.53 -1.72 -5.80
C GLU A 56 -21.81 -1.95 -6.59
N ALA A 57 -21.78 -2.81 -7.62
CA ALA A 57 -22.95 -3.16 -8.40
C ALA A 57 -24.05 -3.80 -7.54
N ARG A 58 -23.68 -4.73 -6.65
CA ARG A 58 -24.62 -5.33 -5.68
C ARG A 58 -25.19 -4.30 -4.72
N ARG A 59 -24.41 -3.32 -4.28
CA ARG A 59 -24.88 -2.23 -3.43
C ARG A 59 -25.86 -1.33 -4.19
N ALA A 60 -25.53 -0.96 -5.42
CA ALA A 60 -26.37 -0.11 -6.27
C ALA A 60 -27.70 -0.78 -6.63
N ALA A 61 -27.71 -2.11 -6.82
CA ALA A 61 -28.90 -2.89 -7.13
C ALA A 61 -29.81 -3.18 -5.91
N ARG A 62 -29.39 -2.85 -4.68
CA ARG A 62 -30.26 -2.96 -3.49
C ARG A 62 -31.22 -1.78 -3.45
N ASP A 63 -32.38 -1.95 -4.09
CA ASP A 63 -33.56 -1.11 -3.88
C ASP A 63 -34.23 -1.47 -2.55
N GLY A 64 -34.35 -0.51 -1.64
CA GLY A 64 -35.34 -0.51 -0.55
C GLY A 64 -35.26 -1.64 0.51
N ASP A 65 -35.23 -1.22 1.78
CA ASP A 65 -35.83 -1.97 2.90
C ASP A 65 -35.29 -3.39 3.20
N ASP A 66 -34.07 -3.48 3.72
CA ASP A 66 -33.72 -4.56 4.67
C ASP A 66 -33.00 -3.91 5.86
N GLY A 67 -33.77 -3.72 6.94
CA GLY A 67 -33.29 -3.28 8.24
C GLY A 67 -32.45 -4.34 8.94
N ASP A 68 -31.30 -4.68 8.36
CA ASP A 68 -30.28 -5.45 9.04
C ASP A 68 -29.35 -4.46 9.77
N ASP A 69 -29.70 -4.16 11.03
CA ASP A 69 -28.98 -3.21 11.91
C ASP A 69 -27.51 -3.60 12.16
N ASP A 70 -27.10 -4.81 11.74
CA ASP A 70 -25.73 -5.33 11.79
C ASP A 70 -24.94 -5.18 10.47
N ALA A 71 -25.53 -4.67 9.38
CA ALA A 71 -24.83 -4.52 8.10
C ALA A 71 -23.73 -3.42 8.19
N PRO A 72 -22.44 -3.79 8.14
CA PRO A 72 -21.35 -2.88 8.50
C PRO A 72 -21.10 -1.83 7.42
N TYR A 73 -21.64 -0.60 7.53
CA TYR A 73 -21.40 0.56 6.63
C TYR A 73 -21.62 0.32 5.11
N LEU A 74 -21.96 -0.90 4.71
CA LEU A 74 -22.35 -1.36 3.36
C LEU A 74 -23.64 -0.68 2.87
N ALA A 75 -24.40 -0.06 3.78
CA ALA A 75 -25.78 0.38 3.58
C ALA A 75 -25.96 1.91 3.41
N ALA A 76 -24.89 2.71 3.41
CA ALA A 76 -25.03 4.14 3.13
C ALA A 76 -25.48 4.34 1.67
N ARG A 77 -26.70 4.85 1.49
CA ARG A 77 -27.30 5.17 0.19
C ARG A 77 -26.44 6.18 -0.58
N GLY A 78 -26.43 6.10 -1.91
CA GLY A 78 -25.84 7.11 -2.80
C GLY A 78 -24.69 6.58 -3.67
N GLU A 79 -24.46 7.26 -4.78
CA GLU A 79 -23.33 6.99 -5.68
C GLU A 79 -22.01 7.10 -4.90
N ARG A 80 -21.14 6.09 -5.06
CA ARG A 80 -19.77 6.16 -4.57
C ARG A 80 -18.86 6.37 -5.76
N ARG A 81 -18.01 7.38 -5.68
CA ARG A 81 -16.97 7.64 -6.65
C ARG A 81 -15.75 6.80 -6.30
N VAL A 82 -15.24 6.06 -7.29
CA VAL A 82 -14.01 5.30 -7.18
C VAL A 82 -12.93 6.02 -7.97
N ASP A 83 -11.84 6.41 -7.32
CA ASP A 83 -10.67 6.96 -7.99
C ASP A 83 -9.49 6.00 -7.94
N ALA A 84 -8.74 5.92 -9.02
CA ALA A 84 -7.42 5.31 -9.06
C ALA A 84 -6.31 6.35 -9.19
N ALA A 85 -5.21 6.11 -8.48
CA ALA A 85 -3.94 6.80 -8.69
C ALA A 85 -2.81 5.77 -8.62
N TYR A 86 -1.76 5.94 -9.43
CA TYR A 86 -0.64 4.99 -9.47
C TYR A 86 0.69 5.72 -9.37
N LEU A 87 1.44 5.43 -8.32
CA LEU A 87 2.69 6.08 -7.96
C LEU A 87 3.84 5.11 -8.09
N GLU A 88 4.98 5.61 -8.54
CA GLU A 88 6.26 4.94 -8.44
C GLU A 88 7.22 5.71 -7.53
N ILE A 89 7.96 4.98 -6.69
CA ILE A 89 9.05 5.54 -5.88
C ILE A 89 10.34 4.86 -6.30
N TYR A 90 11.32 5.65 -6.76
CA TYR A 90 12.64 5.15 -7.15
C TYR A 90 13.72 6.15 -6.81
N GLN A 91 14.76 5.68 -6.14
CA GLN A 91 15.81 6.53 -5.58
C GLN A 91 15.24 7.69 -4.76
N ASP A 92 14.21 7.41 -3.96
CA ASP A 92 13.45 8.41 -3.17
C ASP A 92 12.84 9.56 -3.99
N GLN A 93 12.71 9.40 -5.32
CA GLN A 93 11.95 10.30 -6.19
C GLN A 93 10.57 9.72 -6.45
N LEU A 94 9.56 10.59 -6.40
CA LEU A 94 8.16 10.28 -6.69
C LEU A 94 7.90 10.47 -8.18
N ARG A 95 7.22 9.52 -8.81
CA ARG A 95 6.77 9.64 -10.20
C ARG A 95 5.32 9.21 -10.33
N ASP A 96 4.55 10.03 -11.04
CA ASP A 96 3.19 9.71 -11.43
C ASP A 96 3.22 8.71 -12.60
N LEU A 97 2.54 7.58 -12.45
CA LEU A 97 2.42 6.57 -13.51
C LEU A 97 1.20 6.81 -14.40
N LEU A 98 0.27 7.70 -14.04
CA LEU A 98 -0.96 7.99 -14.78
C LEU A 98 -1.08 9.44 -15.28
N GLY A 99 -0.18 10.33 -14.85
CA GLY A 99 -0.11 11.73 -15.32
C GLY A 99 0.63 11.90 -16.65
N ASP A 100 0.49 13.06 -17.29
CA ASP A 100 1.22 13.34 -18.53
C ASP A 100 2.69 13.70 -18.24
N ASP A 101 3.61 13.30 -19.13
CA ASP A 101 5.05 13.56 -18.96
C ASP A 101 5.36 15.08 -18.98
N ASP A 102 4.48 15.90 -19.56
CA ASP A 102 4.60 17.37 -19.65
C ASP A 102 4.11 18.08 -18.38
N ASP A 103 3.25 17.44 -17.59
CA ASP A 103 2.79 17.94 -16.28
C ASP A 103 3.78 17.54 -15.19
N ALA A 104 4.99 18.09 -15.29
CA ALA A 104 6.07 17.92 -14.31
C ALA A 104 5.81 18.71 -13.01
N ALA A 105 4.57 18.71 -12.50
CA ALA A 105 4.31 19.17 -11.15
C ALA A 105 5.11 18.30 -10.18
N ALA A 106 6.01 18.93 -9.42
CA ALA A 106 6.83 18.21 -8.45
C ALA A 106 5.93 17.57 -7.39
N LEU A 107 5.75 16.25 -7.46
CA LEU A 107 4.99 15.46 -6.49
C LEU A 107 5.59 15.66 -5.09
N LYS A 108 4.72 15.93 -4.11
CA LYS A 108 5.14 16.17 -2.71
C LYS A 108 4.30 15.36 -1.75
N LEU A 109 4.97 14.68 -0.82
CA LEU A 109 4.28 14.09 0.32
C LEU A 109 3.84 15.18 1.29
N ARG A 110 2.58 15.12 1.69
CA ARG A 110 1.95 16.00 2.66
C ARG A 110 1.15 15.20 3.66
N GLU A 111 0.77 15.86 4.75
CA GLU A 111 0.00 15.27 5.83
C GLU A 111 -1.23 16.13 6.09
N HIS A 112 -2.40 15.49 6.06
CA HIS A 112 -3.67 16.12 6.38
C HIS A 112 -4.21 15.56 7.71
N PRO A 113 -4.72 16.40 8.63
CA PRO A 113 -5.16 15.95 9.96
C PRO A 113 -6.17 14.79 9.97
N LYS A 114 -7.02 14.70 8.93
CA LYS A 114 -8.03 13.63 8.80
C LYS A 114 -7.65 12.52 7.81
N ARG A 115 -6.91 12.83 6.75
CA ARG A 115 -6.62 11.87 5.66
C ARG A 115 -5.29 11.15 5.85
N GLY A 116 -4.48 11.59 6.81
CA GLY A 116 -3.11 11.10 6.97
C GLY A 116 -2.20 11.59 5.85
N VAL A 117 -1.22 10.76 5.51
CA VAL A 117 -0.20 11.07 4.51
C VAL A 117 -0.79 10.90 3.10
N TYR A 118 -0.57 11.88 2.24
CA TYR A 118 -1.01 11.85 0.83
C TYR A 118 0.05 12.47 -0.10
N VAL A 119 -0.05 12.15 -1.39
CA VAL A 119 0.81 12.75 -2.42
C VAL A 119 0.06 13.88 -3.10
N GLU A 120 0.53 15.11 -2.91
CA GLU A 120 0.08 16.27 -3.65
C GLU A 120 0.58 16.20 -5.09
N GLY A 121 -0.30 16.53 -6.04
CA GLY A 121 -0.01 16.55 -7.47
C GLY A 121 -0.14 15.19 -8.17
N LEU A 122 -0.48 14.12 -7.43
CA LEU A 122 -0.70 12.80 -8.02
C LEU A 122 -2.02 12.75 -8.78
N THR A 123 -1.97 12.39 -10.05
CA THR A 123 -3.13 12.27 -10.95
C THR A 123 -4.11 11.22 -10.45
N ARG A 124 -5.40 11.55 -10.53
CA ARG A 124 -6.50 10.67 -10.12
C ARG A 124 -7.46 10.48 -11.28
N TRP A 125 -7.73 9.23 -11.61
CA TRP A 125 -8.68 8.83 -12.64
C TRP A 125 -9.94 8.29 -11.98
N ALA A 126 -11.10 8.88 -12.30
CA ALA A 126 -12.37 8.31 -11.90
C ALA A 126 -12.59 7.01 -12.67
N LEU A 127 -13.09 5.99 -11.97
CA LEU A 127 -13.34 4.67 -12.52
C LEU A 127 -14.83 4.35 -12.51
N GLU A 128 -15.33 3.85 -13.63
CA GLU A 128 -16.70 3.39 -13.81
C GLU A 128 -16.78 1.87 -13.95
N SER A 129 -15.67 1.21 -14.26
CA SER A 129 -15.62 -0.23 -14.47
C SER A 129 -14.31 -0.88 -13.98
N PRO A 130 -14.30 -2.19 -13.68
CA PRO A 130 -13.06 -2.89 -13.37
C PRO A 130 -12.09 -2.89 -14.55
N ARG A 131 -12.60 -2.81 -15.79
CA ARG A 131 -11.77 -2.79 -17.01
C ARG A 131 -10.90 -1.54 -17.07
N GLU A 132 -11.44 -0.37 -16.76
CA GLU A 132 -10.65 0.87 -16.73
C GLU A 132 -9.49 0.79 -15.75
N LEU A 133 -9.66 0.14 -14.59
CA LEU A 133 -8.57 -0.07 -13.68
C LEU A 133 -7.49 -0.99 -14.27
N LEU A 134 -7.88 -2.04 -14.99
CA LEU A 134 -6.92 -2.92 -15.68
C LEU A 134 -6.15 -2.14 -16.77
N ASP A 135 -6.85 -1.34 -17.57
CA ASP A 135 -6.23 -0.50 -18.61
C ASP A 135 -5.21 0.48 -17.98
N LEU A 136 -5.53 1.09 -16.83
CA LEU A 136 -4.58 1.96 -16.10
C LEU A 136 -3.37 1.19 -15.54
N LEU A 137 -3.53 -0.08 -15.15
CA LEU A 137 -2.40 -0.91 -14.72
C LEU A 137 -1.46 -1.19 -15.89
N GLU A 138 -1.99 -1.47 -17.08
CA GLU A 138 -1.21 -1.66 -18.31
C GLU A 138 -0.45 -0.39 -18.68
N VAL A 139 -1.12 0.78 -18.64
CA VAL A 139 -0.47 2.08 -18.87
C VAL A 139 0.67 2.31 -17.88
N GLY A 140 0.42 2.07 -16.59
CA GLY A 140 1.44 2.20 -15.55
C GLY A 140 2.61 1.23 -15.76
N ALA A 141 2.34 -0.03 -16.09
CA ALA A 141 3.36 -1.04 -16.35
C ALA A 141 4.23 -0.70 -17.58
N ALA A 142 3.61 -0.20 -18.66
CA ALA A 142 4.31 0.28 -19.84
C ALA A 142 5.23 1.46 -19.50
N ARG A 143 4.74 2.44 -18.75
CA ARG A 143 5.55 3.60 -18.31
C ARG A 143 6.70 3.21 -17.40
N ARG A 144 6.50 2.24 -16.50
CA ARG A 144 7.60 1.65 -15.70
C ARG A 144 8.66 1.00 -16.59
N THR A 145 8.26 0.28 -17.62
CA THR A 145 9.16 -0.39 -18.58
C THR A 145 9.94 0.63 -19.44
N VAL A 146 9.29 1.69 -19.92
CA VAL A 146 9.96 2.76 -20.67
C VAL A 146 10.96 3.51 -19.78
N ALA A 147 10.60 3.75 -18.52
CA ALA A 147 11.52 4.35 -17.54
C ALA A 147 12.73 3.44 -17.25
N ALA A 148 12.48 2.14 -17.13
CA ALA A 148 13.50 1.10 -16.96
C ALA A 148 14.54 1.13 -18.09
N THR A 149 14.08 1.11 -19.33
CA THR A 149 14.95 1.11 -20.52
C THR A 149 15.72 2.42 -20.70
N ARG A 150 15.09 3.58 -20.48
CA ARG A 150 15.76 4.89 -20.62
C ARG A 150 16.82 5.17 -19.55
N MET A 151 16.67 4.60 -18.35
CA MET A 151 17.51 4.91 -17.18
C MET A 151 18.36 3.73 -16.67
N ASN A 152 18.41 2.60 -17.38
CA ASN A 152 18.96 1.33 -16.87
C ASN A 152 18.35 0.92 -15.51
N ARG A 153 17.08 1.23 -15.35
CA ARG A 153 16.31 0.95 -14.14
C ARG A 153 15.70 -0.44 -14.28
N ASP A 154 15.63 -1.16 -13.16
CA ASP A 154 14.98 -2.46 -13.08
C ASP A 154 13.71 -2.30 -12.23
N SER A 155 12.61 -2.94 -12.63
CA SER A 155 11.37 -3.03 -11.84
C SER A 155 11.62 -3.58 -10.43
N SER A 156 12.67 -4.39 -10.25
CA SER A 156 13.15 -4.88 -8.96
C SER A 156 13.65 -3.78 -8.02
N ARG A 157 13.91 -2.57 -8.55
CA ARG A 157 14.54 -1.45 -7.84
C ARG A 157 13.60 -0.30 -7.52
N SER A 158 12.35 -0.35 -8.01
CA SER A 158 11.33 0.66 -7.69
C SER A 158 10.18 0.06 -6.88
N HIS A 159 9.58 0.90 -6.05
CA HIS A 159 8.31 0.58 -5.39
C HIS A 159 7.17 1.11 -6.25
N ALA A 160 6.08 0.37 -6.35
CA ALA A 160 4.86 0.80 -7.01
C ALA A 160 3.71 0.78 -6.01
N ALA A 161 2.95 1.86 -5.92
CA ALA A 161 1.82 2.01 -5.02
C ALA A 161 0.58 2.44 -5.80
N LEU A 162 -0.39 1.54 -5.90
CA LEU A 162 -1.71 1.82 -6.45
C LEU A 162 -2.64 2.24 -5.30
N PHE A 163 -3.34 3.36 -5.49
CA PHE A 163 -4.33 3.87 -4.57
C PHE A 163 -5.70 3.76 -5.22
N LEU A 164 -6.65 3.13 -4.52
CA LEU A 164 -8.07 3.15 -4.85
C LEU A 164 -8.80 3.92 -3.75
N THR A 165 -9.39 5.06 -4.09
CA THR A 165 -10.13 5.91 -3.15
C THR A 165 -11.63 5.74 -3.38
N PHE A 166 -12.36 5.43 -2.32
CA PHE A 166 -13.82 5.36 -2.29
C PHE A 166 -14.33 6.61 -1.60
N ASP A 167 -15.09 7.43 -2.31
CA ASP A 167 -15.73 8.62 -1.75
C ASP A 167 -17.25 8.48 -1.87
N ASP A 168 -17.96 8.73 -0.77
CA ASP A 168 -19.43 8.64 -0.72
C ASP A 168 -20.15 9.94 -1.07
N GLY A 169 -19.41 11.01 -1.40
CA GLY A 169 -19.95 12.33 -1.70
C GLY A 169 -20.59 13.04 -0.50
N ARG A 170 -20.59 12.40 0.68
CA ARG A 170 -21.21 12.87 1.94
C ARG A 170 -20.17 13.15 3.02
N GLY A 171 -18.90 12.90 2.71
CA GLY A 171 -17.76 13.24 3.56
C GLY A 171 -17.04 12.03 4.14
N ALA A 172 -17.49 10.79 3.85
CA ALA A 172 -16.71 9.59 4.13
C ALA A 172 -15.83 9.25 2.91
N SER A 173 -14.53 9.12 3.17
CA SER A 173 -13.57 8.72 2.14
C SER A 173 -12.66 7.65 2.71
N THR A 174 -12.45 6.58 1.96
CA THR A 174 -11.63 5.43 2.35
C THR A 174 -10.61 5.13 1.27
N GLN A 175 -9.38 4.80 1.66
CA GLN A 175 -8.31 4.48 0.71
C GLN A 175 -7.83 3.03 0.86
N LEU A 176 -7.86 2.28 -0.23
CA LEU A 176 -7.17 1.01 -0.40
C LEU A 176 -5.82 1.27 -1.10
N THR A 177 -4.73 0.88 -0.46
CA THR A 177 -3.36 1.06 -0.97
C THR A 177 -2.73 -0.31 -1.23
N LEU A 178 -2.40 -0.61 -2.47
CA LEU A 178 -1.79 -1.86 -2.91
C LEU A 178 -0.35 -1.59 -3.35
N VAL A 179 0.62 -2.15 -2.65
CA VAL A 179 2.03 -1.79 -2.81
C VAL A 179 2.87 -3.01 -3.22
N ASP A 180 3.57 -2.88 -4.34
CA ASP A 180 4.63 -3.80 -4.76
C ASP A 180 5.98 -3.15 -4.43
N LEU A 181 6.67 -3.67 -3.41
CA LEU A 181 7.94 -3.12 -2.97
C LEU A 181 9.08 -3.60 -3.87
N ALA A 182 10.17 -2.83 -3.91
CA ALA A 182 11.44 -3.26 -4.48
C ALA A 182 12.00 -4.52 -3.77
N GLY A 183 12.98 -5.16 -4.40
CA GLY A 183 13.72 -6.29 -3.82
C GLY A 183 14.37 -5.94 -2.49
N SER A 184 14.16 -6.79 -1.48
CA SER A 184 14.72 -6.61 -0.13
C SER A 184 16.18 -7.09 0.01
N GLU A 185 16.72 -7.75 -1.01
CA GLU A 185 18.06 -8.30 -0.96
C GLU A 185 19.12 -7.22 -0.82
N ARG A 186 20.13 -7.52 -0.02
CA ARG A 186 21.25 -6.61 0.13
C ARG A 186 22.12 -6.72 -1.10
N THR A 187 22.31 -5.61 -1.82
CA THR A 187 23.35 -5.55 -2.85
C THR A 187 24.69 -5.80 -2.15
N ARG A 188 25.26 -6.99 -2.35
CA ARG A 188 26.66 -7.25 -1.97
C ARG A 188 27.50 -6.18 -2.66
N LYS A 189 28.41 -5.53 -1.93
CA LYS A 189 29.47 -4.71 -2.53
C LYS A 189 30.29 -5.64 -3.42
N SER A 190 29.86 -5.83 -4.67
CA SER A 190 30.69 -6.50 -5.67
C SER A 190 31.96 -5.68 -5.76
N GLY A 191 33.12 -6.30 -5.58
CA GLY A 191 34.44 -5.66 -5.68
C GLY A 191 34.79 -5.14 -7.07
N ALA A 192 33.80 -4.87 -7.92
CA ALA A 192 33.99 -4.20 -9.19
C ALA A 192 34.07 -2.69 -8.92
N SER A 193 35.25 -2.14 -9.14
CA SER A 193 35.64 -0.72 -9.13
C SER A 193 34.93 0.13 -10.21
N GLY A 194 33.68 -0.17 -10.56
CA GLY A 194 32.95 0.41 -11.68
C GLY A 194 31.73 1.23 -11.25
N LYS A 195 31.83 2.54 -11.45
CA LYS A 195 30.77 3.57 -11.48
C LYS A 195 30.07 3.88 -10.13
N ALA A 196 30.52 4.97 -9.51
CA ALA A 196 29.91 5.62 -8.36
C ALA A 196 28.39 5.84 -8.48
N ALA A 197 27.84 6.00 -9.70
CA ALA A 197 26.39 6.09 -9.93
C ALA A 197 25.63 4.80 -9.57
N GLN A 198 26.17 3.63 -9.91
CA GLN A 198 25.55 2.33 -9.62
C GLN A 198 25.62 1.99 -8.12
N MET A 199 26.69 2.47 -7.44
CA MET A 199 26.83 2.34 -5.99
C MET A 199 25.91 3.32 -5.23
N ARG A 200 25.72 4.56 -5.72
CA ARG A 200 24.73 5.50 -5.17
C ARG A 200 23.31 4.98 -5.34
N GLU A 201 22.98 4.42 -6.50
CA GLU A 201 21.70 3.77 -6.78
C GLU A 201 21.43 2.58 -5.84
N ALA A 202 22.40 1.65 -5.72
CA ALA A 202 22.30 0.50 -4.82
C ALA A 202 22.14 0.92 -3.34
N CYS A 203 22.80 1.99 -2.91
CA CYS A 203 22.61 2.59 -1.60
C CYS A 203 21.23 3.26 -1.45
N ALA A 204 20.72 3.94 -2.48
CA ALA A 204 19.44 4.66 -2.44
C ALA A 204 18.22 3.73 -2.43
N ILE A 205 18.23 2.65 -3.24
CA ILE A 205 17.14 1.66 -3.26
C ILE A 205 17.06 0.95 -1.90
N ASN A 206 18.21 0.49 -1.41
CA ASN A 206 18.30 -0.11 -0.09
C ASN A 206 18.06 0.91 1.03
N SER A 207 18.21 2.22 0.80
CA SER A 207 17.93 3.24 1.80
C SER A 207 16.46 3.19 2.22
N SER A 208 15.53 3.15 1.26
CA SER A 208 14.10 3.11 1.54
C SER A 208 13.68 1.87 2.34
N LEU A 209 14.13 0.66 1.94
CA LEU A 209 13.84 -0.59 2.65
C LEU A 209 14.61 -0.75 3.96
N SER A 210 15.84 -0.22 4.05
CA SER A 210 16.59 -0.19 5.31
C SER A 210 15.92 0.74 6.31
N THR A 211 15.42 1.89 5.85
CA THR A 211 14.63 2.82 6.66
C THR A 211 13.32 2.20 7.10
N LEU A 212 12.65 1.45 6.22
CA LEU A 212 11.47 0.66 6.56
C LEU A 212 11.79 -0.38 7.66
N GLY A 213 12.94 -1.07 7.54
CA GLY A 213 13.48 -1.96 8.57
C GLY A 213 13.71 -1.26 9.91
N ARG A 214 14.34 -0.06 9.90
CA ARG A 214 14.55 0.77 11.10
C ARG A 214 13.23 1.21 11.73
N CYS A 215 12.23 1.59 10.92
CA CYS A 215 10.91 1.96 11.42
C CYS A 215 10.24 0.81 12.15
N VAL A 216 10.20 -0.39 11.55
CA VAL A 216 9.64 -1.58 12.19
C VAL A 216 10.41 -1.92 13.47
N ALA A 217 11.74 -1.91 13.45
CA ALA A 217 12.55 -2.19 14.63
C ALA A 217 12.28 -1.20 15.79
N ALA A 218 12.19 0.10 15.48
CA ALA A 218 11.86 1.14 16.46
C ALA A 218 10.45 0.94 17.06
N LEU A 219 9.45 0.63 16.23
CA LEU A 219 8.09 0.37 16.69
C LEU A 219 8.00 -0.88 17.59
N VAL A 220 8.72 -1.95 17.24
CA VAL A 220 8.80 -3.16 18.05
C VAL A 220 9.48 -2.87 19.38
N ALA A 221 10.57 -2.10 19.38
CA ALA A 221 11.27 -1.71 20.60
C ALA A 221 10.37 -0.85 21.51
N ALA A 222 9.66 0.13 20.96
CA ALA A 222 8.69 0.94 21.69
C ALA A 222 7.58 0.10 22.32
N ARG A 223 7.09 -0.92 21.62
CA ARG A 223 6.08 -1.84 22.15
C ARG A 223 6.61 -2.68 23.30
N LYS A 224 7.83 -3.22 23.18
CA LYS A 224 8.46 -3.98 24.27
C LYS A 224 8.69 -3.10 25.49
N HIS A 225 9.23 -1.90 25.29
CA HIS A 225 9.43 -0.92 26.36
C HIS A 225 8.13 -0.61 27.09
N ALA A 226 7.02 -0.40 26.38
CA ALA A 226 5.70 -0.21 26.99
C ALA A 226 5.19 -1.45 27.75
N ALA A 227 5.45 -2.66 27.24
CA ALA A 227 5.08 -3.91 27.91
C ALA A 227 5.89 -4.17 29.19
N ASP A 228 7.16 -3.75 29.20
CA ASP A 228 8.09 -3.87 30.33
C ASP A 228 7.96 -2.71 31.34
N GLY A 229 6.80 -2.03 31.37
CA GLY A 229 6.52 -0.95 32.32
C GLY A 229 7.27 0.36 32.07
N ALA A 230 7.76 0.56 30.84
CA ALA A 230 8.54 1.73 30.44
C ALA A 230 9.85 1.91 31.23
N ALA A 231 10.43 0.82 31.72
CA ALA A 231 11.69 0.84 32.45
C ALA A 231 12.89 1.14 31.52
N GLY A 232 13.80 2.02 31.97
CA GLY A 232 15.00 2.38 31.22
C GLY A 232 14.78 3.44 30.12
N PRO A 233 15.83 3.73 29.33
CA PRO A 233 15.78 4.79 28.32
C PRO A 233 14.76 4.47 27.23
N ALA A 234 13.97 5.48 26.86
CA ALA A 234 12.99 5.36 25.79
C ALA A 234 13.67 4.99 24.46
N PRO A 235 13.09 4.07 23.67
CA PRO A 235 13.63 3.72 22.37
C PRO A 235 13.53 4.90 21.40
N PRO A 236 14.40 4.95 20.37
CA PRO A 236 14.37 6.02 19.38
C PRO A 236 13.04 6.05 18.62
N ALA A 237 12.62 7.25 18.24
CA ALA A 237 11.44 7.42 17.40
C ALA A 237 11.64 6.76 16.02
N PRO A 238 10.59 6.17 15.43
CA PRO A 238 10.68 5.59 14.08
C PRO A 238 11.00 6.68 13.03
N PRO A 239 12.01 6.47 12.17
CA PRO A 239 12.47 7.47 11.21
C PRO A 239 11.61 7.51 9.93
N PHE A 240 10.29 7.72 10.07
CA PHE A 240 9.38 7.66 8.91
C PHE A 240 9.69 8.71 7.83
N ARG A 241 10.27 9.86 8.20
CA ARG A 241 10.58 10.95 7.26
C ARG A 241 11.88 10.76 6.49
N ASP A 242 12.69 9.76 6.84
CA ASP A 242 13.99 9.50 6.19
C ASP A 242 13.82 8.94 4.76
N SER A 243 12.64 8.42 4.40
CA SER A 243 12.33 8.00 3.02
C SER A 243 10.85 8.28 2.68
N PRO A 244 10.54 8.70 1.44
CA PRO A 244 9.17 8.84 0.96
C PRO A 244 8.34 7.56 1.14
N LEU A 245 8.95 6.38 0.96
CA LEU A 245 8.28 5.10 1.14
C LEU A 245 7.79 4.94 2.58
N THR A 246 8.65 5.18 3.57
CA THR A 246 8.29 5.01 4.97
C THR A 246 7.30 6.06 5.43
N TRP A 247 7.36 7.27 4.87
CA TRP A 247 6.39 8.29 5.18
C TRP A 247 5.01 7.93 4.61
N LEU A 248 4.96 7.45 3.36
CA LEU A 248 3.74 6.93 2.73
C LEU A 248 3.12 5.77 3.54
N LEU A 249 3.96 4.83 4.00
CA LEU A 249 3.52 3.64 4.75
C LEU A 249 3.33 3.88 6.25
N ARG A 250 3.47 5.12 6.74
CA ARG A 250 3.38 5.40 8.18
C ARG A 250 2.04 4.95 8.76
N GLU A 251 0.94 5.31 8.11
CA GLU A 251 -0.40 4.92 8.56
C GLU A 251 -0.60 3.40 8.53
N ALA A 252 -0.02 2.73 7.53
CA ALA A 252 -0.04 1.27 7.41
C ALA A 252 0.70 0.55 8.55
N LEU A 253 1.70 1.19 9.18
CA LEU A 253 2.53 0.54 10.19
C LEU A 253 2.13 0.87 11.64
N VAL A 254 1.64 2.08 11.88
CA VAL A 254 1.33 2.55 13.26
C VAL A 254 0.03 3.33 13.37
N GLY A 255 -0.57 3.75 12.25
CA GLY A 255 -1.67 4.69 12.22
C GLY A 255 -3.02 4.07 11.87
N ASP A 256 -3.83 4.82 11.12
CA ASP A 256 -5.19 4.45 10.74
C ASP A 256 -5.21 3.64 9.44
N SER A 257 -4.92 2.34 9.56
CA SER A 257 -5.04 1.40 8.44
C SER A 257 -5.16 -0.04 8.93
N ARG A 258 -5.98 -0.85 8.25
CA ARG A 258 -5.89 -2.31 8.33
C ARG A 258 -4.84 -2.78 7.32
N THR A 259 -3.83 -3.46 7.81
CA THR A 259 -2.63 -3.72 7.02
C THR A 259 -2.34 -5.21 6.88
N TRP A 260 -2.12 -5.63 5.64
CA TRP A 260 -1.67 -6.95 5.26
C TRP A 260 -0.27 -6.87 4.65
N MET A 261 0.58 -7.82 5.02
CA MET A 261 1.91 -7.99 4.45
C MET A 261 2.00 -9.36 3.79
N MET A 262 2.33 -9.37 2.49
CA MET A 262 2.63 -10.58 1.74
C MET A 262 4.15 -10.81 1.76
N ALA A 263 4.62 -11.75 2.59
CA ALA A 263 6.02 -12.15 2.65
C ALA A 263 6.34 -13.14 1.52
N CYS A 264 6.97 -12.65 0.46
CA CYS A 264 7.30 -13.42 -0.74
C CYS A 264 8.71 -14.01 -0.61
N VAL A 265 8.83 -15.34 -0.65
CA VAL A 265 10.07 -16.07 -0.39
C VAL A 265 10.45 -16.99 -1.56
N ASP A 266 11.73 -17.32 -1.65
CA ASP A 266 12.26 -18.30 -2.60
C ASP A 266 12.65 -19.58 -1.85
N ALA A 267 12.20 -20.73 -2.34
CA ALA A 267 12.41 -22.03 -1.72
C ALA A 267 13.80 -22.64 -2.04
N SER A 268 14.56 -22.05 -2.96
CA SER A 268 15.87 -22.54 -3.34
C SER A 268 16.91 -22.34 -2.23
N ASP A 269 17.80 -23.32 -2.10
CA ASP A 269 18.89 -23.27 -1.11
C ASP A 269 19.84 -22.08 -1.34
N ALA A 270 20.01 -21.66 -2.60
CA ALA A 270 20.80 -20.49 -2.96
C ALA A 270 20.28 -19.20 -2.31
N GLN A 271 18.97 -19.11 -2.08
CA GLN A 271 18.30 -17.92 -1.54
C GLN A 271 17.92 -18.04 -0.06
N ARG A 272 18.34 -19.12 0.61
CA ARG A 272 18.01 -19.40 2.02
C ARG A 272 18.26 -18.20 2.96
N GLY A 273 19.35 -17.46 2.77
CA GLY A 273 19.71 -16.31 3.61
C GLY A 273 18.74 -15.13 3.47
N GLU A 274 18.29 -14.85 2.25
CA GLU A 274 17.33 -13.78 1.96
C GLU A 274 15.92 -14.20 2.39
N THR A 275 15.50 -15.44 2.11
CA THR A 275 14.25 -16.03 2.64
C THR A 275 14.17 -15.94 4.17
N HIS A 276 15.24 -16.31 4.88
CA HIS A 276 15.29 -16.17 6.34
C HIS A 276 15.17 -14.71 6.79
N SER A 277 15.78 -13.77 6.06
CA SER A 277 15.68 -12.33 6.36
C SER A 277 14.26 -11.81 6.17
N THR A 278 13.59 -12.20 5.09
CA THR A 278 12.17 -11.88 4.81
C THR A 278 11.26 -12.41 5.92
N LEU A 279 11.42 -13.67 6.33
CA LEU A 279 10.61 -14.27 7.39
C LEU A 279 10.83 -13.61 8.76
N ARG A 280 12.07 -13.23 9.10
CA ARG A 280 12.37 -12.48 10.33
C ARG A 280 11.74 -11.09 10.33
N TYR A 281 11.77 -10.41 9.18
CA TYR A 281 11.12 -9.12 9.03
C TYR A 281 9.60 -9.27 9.20
N ALA A 282 8.97 -10.24 8.54
CA ALA A 282 7.54 -10.54 8.68
C ALA A 282 7.14 -10.88 10.12
N ALA A 283 7.94 -11.69 10.83
CA ALA A 283 7.71 -12.00 12.23
C ALA A 283 7.76 -10.76 13.13
N SER A 284 8.66 -9.81 12.82
CA SER A 284 8.76 -8.53 13.54
C SER A 284 7.55 -7.64 13.25
N ALA A 285 7.20 -7.50 11.96
CA ALA A 285 6.05 -6.71 11.50
C ALA A 285 4.71 -7.23 12.06
N ARG A 286 4.56 -8.54 12.24
CA ARG A 286 3.35 -9.15 12.84
C ARG A 286 3.03 -8.65 14.25
N SER A 287 4.05 -8.19 14.98
CA SER A 287 3.86 -7.68 16.36
C SER A 287 3.35 -6.23 16.41
N LEU A 288 3.33 -5.54 15.27
CA LEU A 288 2.82 -4.18 15.17
C LEU A 288 1.29 -4.15 15.35
N ARG A 289 0.79 -3.03 15.87
CA ARG A 289 -0.65 -2.78 16.05
C ARG A 289 -0.99 -1.42 15.46
N THR A 290 -1.86 -1.43 14.47
CA THR A 290 -2.48 -0.22 13.92
C THR A 290 -3.78 0.11 14.67
N ARG A 291 -4.29 1.32 14.49
CA ARG A 291 -5.56 1.79 15.08
C ARG A 291 -6.52 2.18 13.96
N ALA A 292 -6.95 1.18 13.20
CA ALA A 292 -7.87 1.37 12.09
C ALA A 292 -9.26 1.81 12.58
N LYS A 293 -9.83 2.83 11.95
CA LYS A 293 -11.15 3.37 12.21
C LYS A 293 -12.01 3.26 10.97
N VAL A 294 -13.33 3.20 11.17
CA VAL A 294 -14.28 3.28 10.06
C VAL A 294 -14.42 4.74 9.67
N ASN A 295 -14.09 5.06 8.43
CA ASN A 295 -14.40 6.36 7.83
C ASN A 295 -15.90 6.40 7.55
N ALA A 296 -16.57 7.31 8.22
CA ALA A 296 -18.01 7.40 8.26
C ALA A 296 -18.47 8.82 7.97
N ASP A 297 -19.62 8.95 7.32
CA ASP A 297 -20.35 10.22 7.26
C ASP A 297 -20.62 10.68 8.71
N PRO A 298 -20.18 11.89 9.10
CA PRO A 298 -20.41 12.45 10.43
C PRO A 298 -21.88 12.44 10.85
N VAL A 299 -22.81 12.65 9.91
CA VAL A 299 -24.25 12.65 10.16
C VAL A 299 -24.73 11.22 10.44
N ALA A 300 -24.30 10.25 9.64
CA ALA A 300 -24.63 8.84 9.87
C ALA A 300 -24.03 8.31 11.18
N ALA A 301 -22.79 8.71 11.50
CA ALA A 301 -22.13 8.36 12.75
C ALA A 301 -22.88 8.92 13.98
N LEU A 302 -23.31 10.18 13.91
CA LEU A 302 -24.11 10.82 14.96
C LEU A 302 -25.48 10.12 15.14
N LEU A 303 -26.18 9.84 14.04
CA LEU A 303 -27.46 9.12 14.08
C LEU A 303 -27.32 7.72 14.69
N LYS A 304 -26.23 6.99 14.39
CA LYS A 304 -25.96 5.69 14.98
C LYS A 304 -25.66 5.78 16.48
N ALA A 305 -24.90 6.80 16.90
CA ALA A 305 -24.62 7.04 18.32
C ALA A 305 -25.90 7.36 19.11
N LEU A 306 -26.77 8.23 18.56
CA LEU A 306 -28.04 8.61 19.18
C LEU A 306 -29.07 7.47 19.25
N ARG A 307 -28.98 6.45 18.40
CA ARG A 307 -29.85 5.26 18.44
C ARG A 307 -29.36 4.18 19.41
N ALA A 308 -28.09 4.27 19.84
CA ALA A 308 -27.48 3.33 20.77
C ALA A 308 -27.60 3.79 22.24
N GLU A 309 -28.10 5.01 22.47
CA GLU A 309 -28.54 5.55 23.77
C GLU A 309 -30.03 5.26 24.02
#